data_AF-A0A497HQ87-F1
#
_entry.id   AF-A0A497HQ87-F1
#
_cell.length_a   1.000
_cell.length_b   1.000
_cell.length_c   1.000
_cell.angle_alpha   90.00
_cell.angle_beta   90.00
_cell.angle_gamma   90.00
#
_symmetry.space_group_name_H-M   'P 1'
#
loop_
_entity.id
_entity.type
_entity.pdbx_description
1 polymer ?
#
loop_
_entity_poly.entity_id
_entity_poly.type
_entity_poly.pdbx_seq_one_letter_code
_entity_poly.pdbx_strand_id
1 'polypeptide(L)'
;ESGIVVDPDSENRGISVAGRVFLFPSAKGSTVGSYVLVTLKKRGVSPTALVMVEPSLVVISGAVVAQIPFIYGVEERILKEVRTGDFIKLNPLRGEVRALDSGVDDNGG
;
A
#
# COMPACT_ATOMS: atom_id res chain seq x y z
N GLU A 1 -3.79 -7.38 13.68
CA GLU A 1 -4.68 -8.55 13.92
C GLU A 1 -5.85 -8.67 12.95
N SER A 2 -6.47 -7.57 12.53
CA SER A 2 -7.67 -7.57 11.68
C SER A 2 -7.45 -7.03 10.25
N GLY A 3 -6.27 -6.50 9.93
CA GLY A 3 -6.07 -5.75 8.68
C GLY A 3 -6.78 -4.40 8.64
N ILE A 4 -7.35 -3.95 9.75
CA ILE A 4 -8.02 -2.65 9.86
C ILE A 4 -7.03 -1.57 10.27
N VAL A 5 -7.12 -0.41 9.63
CA VAL A 5 -6.38 0.79 10.02
C VAL A 5 -6.94 1.31 11.34
N VAL A 6 -6.08 1.41 12.36
CA VAL A 6 -6.46 1.82 13.73
C VAL A 6 -5.92 3.18 14.14
N ASP A 7 -5.07 3.80 13.31
CA ASP A 7 -4.50 5.12 13.58
C ASP A 7 -5.64 6.16 13.71
N PRO A 8 -5.80 6.80 14.89
CA PRO A 8 -6.86 7.79 15.12
C PRO A 8 -6.74 9.01 14.21
N ASP A 9 -5.53 9.35 13.77
CA ASP A 9 -5.25 10.51 12.92
C ASP A 9 -5.36 10.17 11.42
N SER A 10 -5.64 8.91 11.08
CA SER A 10 -5.82 8.48 9.69
C SER A 10 -7.25 8.71 9.23
N GLU A 11 -7.42 9.41 8.11
CA GLU A 11 -8.70 9.52 7.40
C GLU A 11 -9.27 8.17 7.00
N ASN A 12 -8.42 7.14 6.90
CA ASN A 12 -8.79 5.78 6.52
C ASN A 12 -9.02 4.87 7.74
N ARG A 13 -9.19 5.41 8.94
CA ARG A 13 -9.47 4.62 10.16
C ARG A 13 -10.72 3.76 9.97
N GLY A 14 -10.63 2.49 10.38
CA GLY A 14 -11.71 1.52 10.22
C GLY A 14 -11.75 0.83 8.85
N ILE A 15 -10.92 1.27 7.90
CA ILE A 15 -10.83 0.64 6.57
C ILE A 15 -9.87 -0.55 6.61
N SER A 16 -10.24 -1.62 5.90
CA SER A 16 -9.38 -2.79 5.72
C SER A 16 -8.33 -2.56 4.63
N VAL A 17 -7.09 -2.95 4.89
CA VAL A 17 -6.01 -3.00 3.89
C VAL A 17 -5.98 -4.33 3.13
N ALA A 18 -6.78 -5.33 3.55
CA ALA A 18 -6.78 -6.66 2.96
C ALA A 18 -7.12 -6.61 1.46
N GLY A 19 -6.25 -7.19 0.62
CA GLY A 19 -6.45 -7.24 -0.83
C GLY A 19 -6.33 -5.89 -1.55
N ARG A 20 -5.90 -4.83 -0.87
CA ARG A 20 -5.75 -3.47 -1.44
C ARG A 20 -4.29 -3.08 -1.55
N VAL A 21 -4.01 -2.06 -2.36
CA VAL A 21 -2.70 -1.39 -2.31
C VAL A 21 -2.72 -0.41 -1.15
N PHE A 22 -1.69 -0.47 -0.31
CA PHE A 22 -1.52 0.47 0.79
C PHE A 22 -0.43 1.48 0.46
N LEU A 23 -0.85 2.72 0.19
CA LEU A 23 -0.01 3.87 -0.16
C LEU A 23 0.12 4.78 1.06
N PHE A 24 1.35 5.14 1.44
CA PHE A 24 1.62 6.02 2.59
C PHE A 24 2.92 6.81 2.41
N PRO A 25 3.04 8.04 2.98
CA PRO A 25 4.25 8.87 2.83
C PRO A 25 5.46 8.21 3.49
N SER A 26 5.34 7.85 4.76
CA SER A 26 6.39 7.23 5.55
C SER A 26 5.78 6.36 6.64
N ALA A 27 6.56 5.39 7.13
CA ALA A 27 6.12 4.51 8.19
C ALA A 27 6.21 5.23 9.55
N LYS A 28 5.07 5.43 10.21
CA LYS A 28 5.05 5.85 11.62
C LYS A 28 5.33 4.64 12.53
N GLY A 29 6.43 4.70 13.28
CA GLY A 29 6.79 3.69 14.29
C GLY A 29 7.83 2.68 13.81
N SER A 30 9.00 2.70 14.47
CA SER A 30 10.24 2.11 13.94
C SER A 30 10.48 0.62 14.26
N THR A 31 9.56 -0.07 14.96
CA THR A 31 9.94 -1.39 15.53
C THR A 31 8.91 -2.51 15.33
N VAL A 32 7.65 -2.20 15.01
CA VAL A 32 6.56 -3.20 14.99
C VAL A 32 6.00 -3.47 13.58
N GLY A 33 6.41 -2.68 12.58
CA GLY A 33 5.89 -2.82 11.21
C GLY A 33 6.20 -4.17 10.55
N SER A 34 7.38 -4.75 10.82
CA SER A 34 7.82 -5.99 10.18
C SER A 34 6.98 -7.20 10.59
N TYR A 35 6.73 -7.35 11.89
CA TYR A 35 5.92 -8.45 12.41
C TYR A 35 4.43 -8.31 12.05
N VAL A 36 3.94 -7.08 11.93
CA VAL A 36 2.57 -6.80 11.50
C VAL A 36 2.34 -7.32 10.09
N LEU A 37 3.21 -7.02 9.13
CA LEU A 37 3.07 -7.51 7.73
C LEU A 37 3.04 -9.04 7.65
N VAL A 38 3.93 -9.71 8.39
CA VAL A 38 3.97 -11.18 8.45
C VAL A 38 2.68 -11.75 9.06
N THR A 39 2.20 -11.12 10.13
CA THR A 39 0.94 -11.54 10.79
C THR A 39 -0.26 -11.34 9.87
N LEU A 40 -0.33 -10.21 9.16
CA LEU A 40 -1.39 -9.93 8.20
C LEU A 40 -1.40 -10.97 7.08
N LYS A 41 -0.22 -11.33 6.55
CA LYS A 41 -0.10 -12.38 5.52
C LYS A 41 -0.57 -13.73 6.04
N LYS A 42 -0.10 -14.15 7.23
CA LYS A 42 -0.52 -15.41 7.86
C LYS A 42 -2.03 -15.48 8.10
N ARG A 43 -2.67 -14.35 8.35
CA ARG A 43 -4.12 -14.24 8.57
C ARG A 43 -4.92 -14.02 7.29
N GLY A 44 -4.29 -13.95 6.12
CA GLY A 44 -4.97 -13.72 4.84
C GLY A 44 -5.56 -12.30 4.68
N VAL A 45 -5.15 -11.36 5.53
CA VAL A 45 -5.66 -9.97 5.53
C VAL A 45 -4.55 -8.96 5.18
N SER A 46 -3.54 -9.42 4.42
CA SER A 46 -2.46 -8.57 3.94
C SER A 46 -2.89 -7.68 2.77
N PRO A 47 -2.26 -6.51 2.60
CA PRO A 47 -2.37 -5.77 1.37
C PRO A 47 -1.80 -6.55 0.19
N THR A 48 -2.29 -6.23 -1.00
CA THR A 48 -1.80 -6.78 -2.28
C THR A 48 -0.43 -6.20 -2.63
N ALA A 49 -0.18 -4.95 -2.25
CA ALA A 49 1.12 -4.30 -2.39
C ALA A 49 1.26 -3.12 -1.42
N LEU A 50 2.51 -2.71 -1.17
CA LEU A 50 2.86 -1.50 -0.44
C LEU A 50 3.47 -0.46 -1.37
N VAL A 51 3.13 0.81 -1.20
CA VAL A 51 3.77 1.92 -1.90
C VAL A 51 4.16 2.97 -0.88
N MET A 52 5.42 3.41 -0.89
CA MET A 52 5.91 4.41 0.05
C MET A 52 6.77 5.49 -0.63
N VAL A 53 6.64 6.74 -0.18
CA VAL A 53 7.49 7.84 -0.66
C VAL A 53 8.87 7.68 -0.03
N GLU A 54 8.93 7.61 1.30
CA GLU A 54 10.17 7.42 2.04
C GLU A 54 10.43 5.94 2.35
N PRO A 55 11.61 5.39 2.02
CA PRO A 55 11.94 4.01 2.33
C PRO A 55 12.06 3.80 3.86
N SER A 56 11.47 2.72 4.35
CA SER A 56 11.63 2.26 5.74
C SER A 56 12.17 0.83 5.76
N LEU A 57 13.40 0.63 6.24
CA LEU A 57 14.04 -0.69 6.31
C LEU A 57 13.21 -1.72 7.09
N VAL A 58 12.50 -1.27 8.13
CA VAL A 58 11.64 -2.12 8.97
C VAL A 58 10.41 -2.60 8.18
N VAL A 59 9.80 -1.73 7.38
CA VAL A 59 8.68 -2.11 6.52
C VAL A 59 9.15 -2.99 5.38
N ILE A 60 10.26 -2.62 4.73
CA ILE A 60 10.85 -3.37 3.62
C ILE A 60 11.20 -4.80 4.05
N SER A 61 11.92 -4.96 5.17
CA SER A 61 12.23 -6.30 5.71
C SER A 61 10.97 -7.11 6.02
N GLY A 62 9.95 -6.49 6.62
CA GLY A 62 8.65 -7.12 6.85
C GLY A 62 7.95 -7.57 5.57
N ALA A 63 7.96 -6.72 4.54
CA ALA A 63 7.34 -7.00 3.25
C ALA A 63 8.04 -8.15 2.53
N VAL A 64 9.38 -8.20 2.56
CA VAL A 64 10.18 -9.31 2.03
C VAL A 64 9.82 -10.61 2.73
N VAL A 65 9.81 -10.65 4.06
CA VAL A 65 9.46 -11.87 4.83
C VAL A 65 8.01 -12.29 4.59
N ALA A 66 7.09 -11.33 4.49
CA ALA A 66 5.67 -11.58 4.24
C ALA A 66 5.36 -11.88 2.76
N GLN A 67 6.34 -11.80 1.86
CA GLN A 67 6.15 -11.93 0.40
C GLN A 67 5.04 -10.99 -0.10
N ILE A 68 5.10 -9.74 0.34
CA ILE A 68 4.19 -8.67 -0.10
C ILE A 68 4.99 -7.78 -1.06
N PRO A 69 4.57 -7.64 -2.33
CA PRO A 69 5.18 -6.71 -3.27
C PRO A 69 5.22 -5.27 -2.72
N PHE A 70 6.29 -4.54 -2.99
CA PHE A 70 6.40 -3.16 -2.56
C PHE A 70 7.15 -2.30 -3.57
N ILE A 71 6.85 -1.00 -3.56
CA ILE A 71 7.58 0.06 -4.28
C ILE A 71 7.89 1.15 -3.26
N TYR A 72 9.11 1.68 -3.29
CA TYR A 72 9.53 2.81 -2.44
C TYR A 72 10.21 3.89 -3.26
N GLY A 73 10.32 5.10 -2.72
CA GLY A 73 10.98 6.21 -3.42
C GLY A 73 10.12 6.81 -4.54
N VAL A 74 8.80 6.64 -4.47
CA VAL A 74 7.88 7.27 -5.44
C VAL A 74 7.75 8.75 -5.14
N GLU A 75 7.40 9.54 -6.16
CA GLU A 75 7.18 10.98 -5.99
C GLU A 75 5.99 11.26 -5.04
N GLU A 76 6.15 12.23 -4.14
CA GLU A 76 5.11 12.60 -3.16
C GLU A 76 3.79 13.02 -3.81
N ARG A 77 3.82 13.50 -5.05
CA ARG A 77 2.62 13.88 -5.83
C ARG A 77 1.60 12.75 -5.91
N ILE A 78 2.03 11.48 -5.85
CA ILE A 78 1.12 10.33 -5.92
C ILE A 78 0.09 10.31 -4.77
N LEU A 79 0.47 10.86 -3.60
CA LEU A 79 -0.42 10.97 -2.44
C LEU A 79 -1.58 11.95 -2.71
N LYS A 80 -1.39 12.89 -3.64
CA LYS A 80 -2.39 13.87 -4.06
C LYS A 80 -3.14 13.43 -5.31
N GLU A 81 -2.57 12.56 -6.13
CA GLU A 81 -3.21 12.03 -7.35
C GLU A 81 -4.12 10.83 -7.06
N VAL A 82 -3.76 9.99 -6.08
CA VAL A 82 -4.51 8.78 -5.73
C VAL A 82 -5.38 9.02 -4.51
N ARG A 83 -6.63 8.56 -4.55
CA ARG A 83 -7.58 8.54 -3.45
C ARG A 83 -7.94 7.12 -3.04
N THR A 84 -8.41 6.97 -1.80
CA THR A 84 -8.93 5.69 -1.32
C THR A 84 -10.11 5.27 -2.18
N GLY A 85 -9.99 4.11 -2.83
CA GLY A 85 -11.00 3.57 -3.74
C GLY A 85 -10.55 3.55 -5.20
N ASP A 86 -9.52 4.31 -5.55
CA ASP A 86 -8.99 4.32 -6.91
C ASP A 86 -8.27 3.02 -7.25
N PHE A 87 -8.32 2.66 -8.53
CA PHE A 87 -7.50 1.59 -9.07
C PHE A 87 -6.18 2.15 -9.57
N ILE A 88 -5.08 1.47 -9.24
CA ILE A 88 -3.74 1.88 -9.65
C ILE A 88 -3.00 0.71 -10.27
N LYS A 89 -2.16 1.01 -11.25
CA LYS A 89 -1.25 0.04 -11.87
C LYS A 89 0.14 0.20 -11.26
N LEU A 90 0.68 -0.92 -10.77
CA LEU A 90 2.01 -0.99 -10.18
C LEU A 90 2.96 -1.74 -11.10
N ASN A 91 4.17 -1.21 -11.30
CA ASN A 91 5.28 -1.92 -11.91
C ASN A 91 6.47 -1.95 -10.94
N PRO A 92 6.56 -2.98 -10.08
CA PRO A 92 7.61 -3.04 -9.06
C PRO A 92 9.02 -3.21 -9.66
N LEU A 93 9.16 -3.78 -10.86
CA LEU A 93 10.45 -3.91 -11.53
C LEU A 93 11.00 -2.58 -12.03
N ARG A 94 10.10 -1.64 -12.38
CA ARG A 94 10.46 -0.29 -12.85
C ARG A 94 10.28 0.79 -11.78
N GLY A 95 9.75 0.44 -10.61
CA GLY A 95 9.40 1.38 -9.56
C GLY A 95 8.27 2.35 -9.94
N GLU A 96 7.42 1.99 -10.92
CA GLU A 96 6.38 2.90 -11.42
C GLU A 96 5.03 2.64 -10.76
N VAL A 97 4.32 3.73 -10.46
CA VAL A 97 2.95 3.74 -9.97
C VAL A 97 2.14 4.70 -10.85
N ARG A 98 1.00 4.24 -11.36
CA ARG A 98 0.11 5.07 -12.17
C ARG A 98 -1.33 4.90 -11.69
N ALA A 99 -2.03 6.02 -11.48
CA ALA A 99 -3.48 6.00 -11.35
C ALA A 99 -4.10 5.49 -12.65
N LEU A 100 -5.09 4.61 -12.54
CA LEU A 100 -5.97 4.29 -13.65
C LEU A 100 -7.09 5.31 -13.58
N ASP A 101 -7.16 6.19 -14.58
CA ASP A 101 -8.28 7.10 -14.68
C ASP A 101 -9.55 6.26 -14.83
N SER A 102 -10.61 6.63 -14.11
CA SER A 102 -11.93 6.02 -14.30
C SER A 102 -12.57 6.61 -15.58
N GLY A 103 -11.82 6.56 -16.68
CA GLY A 103 -12.31 6.86 -18.01
C GLY A 103 -13.07 5.64 -18.50
N VAL A 104 -14.37 5.84 -18.73
CA VAL A 104 -15.20 4.98 -19.55
C VAL A 104 -14.47 4.70 -20.87
N ASP A 105 -13.91 3.51 -21.03
CA ASP A 105 -13.66 2.91 -22.34
C ASP A 105 -14.86 2.01 -22.68
N ASP A 106 -16.02 2.65 -22.88
CA ASP A 106 -17.03 2.14 -23.81
C ASP A 106 -16.53 2.47 -25.22
N ASN A 107 -15.65 1.63 -25.75
CA ASN A 107 -15.41 1.57 -27.17
C ASN A 107 -15.70 0.15 -27.63
N GLY A 108 -16.93 0.01 -28.13
CA GLY A 108 -17.40 -1.19 -28.80
C GLY A 108 -16.47 -1.64 -29.93
N GLY A 109 -16.44 -2.95 -30.07
CA GLY A 109 -15.97 -3.70 -31.23
C GLY A 109 -16.70 -5.03 -31.24
#